data_AF-A0A1Q5P2L4-F1
#
_entry.id   AF-A0A1Q5P2L4-F1
#
_cell.length_a   1.000
_cell.length_b   1.000
_cell.length_c   1.000
_cell.angle_alpha   90.00
_cell.angle_beta   90.00
_cell.angle_gamma   90.00
#
_symmetry.space_group_name_H-M   'P 1'
#
loop_
_entity.id
_entity.type
_entity.pdbx_description
1 polymer ?
#
loop_
_entity_poly.entity_id
_entity_poly.type
_entity_poly.pdbx_seq_one_letter_code
_entity_poly.pdbx_strand_id
1 'polypeptide(L)' 'MKRFIFVIPIMVLVFSIATWMLNKDFSMIDTQTRTLIATGASVFSGIISFFLMRSDIEHITEVHLKRQNAKRKK' A
#
# COMPACT_ATOMS: atom_id res chain seq x y z
N MET A 1 -0.60 -13.54 -6.87
CA MET A 1 0.17 -12.92 -5.77
C MET A 1 0.89 -11.60 -6.14
N LYS A 2 0.98 -11.18 -7.41
CA LYS A 2 1.65 -9.92 -7.81
C LYS A 2 1.04 -8.63 -7.25
N ARG A 3 -0.21 -8.65 -6.77
CA ARG A 3 -0.88 -7.46 -6.20
C ARG A 3 -0.26 -6.97 -4.88
N PHE A 4 0.23 -7.90 -4.07
CA PHE A 4 0.80 -7.55 -2.76
C PHE A 4 2.09 -6.73 -2.85
N ILE A 5 2.81 -6.81 -3.98
CA ILE A 5 4.07 -6.06 -4.16
C ILE A 5 3.85 -4.54 -4.19
N PHE A 6 2.63 -4.09 -4.53
CA PHE A 6 2.26 -2.68 -4.49
C PHE A 6 1.46 -2.31 -3.24
N VAL A 7 0.62 -3.22 -2.74
CA VAL A 7 -0.19 -2.97 -1.54
C VAL A 7 0.68 -2.83 -0.29
N ILE A 8 1.70 -3.68 -0.11
CA ILE A 8 2.59 -3.63 1.05
C ILE A 8 3.29 -2.28 1.20
N PRO A 9 3.96 -1.71 0.17
CA PRO A 9 4.60 -0.41 0.31
C PRO A 9 3.61 0.73 0.61
N ILE A 10 2.38 0.68 0.07
CA ILE A 10 1.33 1.65 0.40
C ILE A 10 0.95 1.55 1.88
N MET A 11 0.75 0.34 2.41
CA MET A 11 0.42 0.16 3.83
C MET A 11 1.52 0.70 4.75
N VAL A 12 2.79 0.45 4.42
CA VAL A 12 3.95 0.95 5.20
C VAL A 12 4.02 2.48 5.14
N LEU A 13 3.80 3.06 3.95
CA LEU A 13 3.78 4.51 3.77
C LEU A 13 2.70 5.16 4.63
N VAL A 14 1.47 4.66 4.55
CA VAL A 14 0.33 5.20 5.29
C VAL A 14 0.52 5.03 6.80
N PHE A 15 0.98 3.86 7.25
CA PHE A 15 1.27 3.63 8.67
C PHE A 15 2.32 4.59 9.21
N SER A 16 3.39 4.85 8.44
CA SER A 16 4.46 5.77 8.84
C SER A 16 3.94 7.21 8.95
N ILE A 17 3.16 7.66 7.97
CA ILE A 17 2.58 9.01 7.96
C ILE A 17 1.58 9.17 9.11
N ALA A 18 0.67 8.20 9.28
CA ALA A 18 -0.31 8.23 10.36
C ALA A 18 0.36 8.26 11.74
N THR A 19 1.37 7.42 11.94
CA THR A 19 2.13 7.37 13.20
C THR A 19 2.84 8.69 13.46
N TRP A 20 3.48 9.28 12.43
CA TRP A 20 4.15 10.57 12.56
C TRP A 20 3.18 11.71 12.90
N MET A 21 2.07 11.79 12.17
CA MET A 21 1.03 12.81 12.39
C MET A 21 0.40 12.69 13.78
N LEU A 22 0.08 11.47 14.21
CA LEU A 22 -0.46 11.24 15.56
C LEU A 22 0.55 11.54 16.65
N ASN A 23 1.85 11.37 16.40
CA ASN A 23 2.87 11.71 17.39
C ASN A 23 3.10 13.21 17.50
N LYS A 24 2.99 13.92 16.39
CA LYS A 24 3.23 15.34 16.33
C LYS A 24 2.03 16.15 16.85
N ASP A 25 0.85 15.85 16.34
CA ASP A 25 -0.33 16.70 16.53
C ASP A 25 -1.28 16.17 17.60
N PHE A 26 -1.16 14.88 17.96
CA PHE A 26 -2.08 14.20 18.88
C PHE A 26 -1.34 13.46 20.01
N SER A 27 -0.23 14.00 20.50
CA SER A 27 0.55 13.42 21.60
C SER A 27 -0.22 13.29 22.92
N MET A 28 -1.32 14.05 23.06
CA MET A 28 -2.24 14.02 24.19
C MET A 28 -3.10 12.74 24.23
N ILE A 29 -3.22 12.05 23.10
CA ILE A 29 -4.00 10.80 22.99
C ILE A 29 -3.12 9.64 23.43
N ASP A 30 -3.71 8.72 24.19
CA ASP A 30 -3.04 7.51 24.64
C ASP A 30 -2.43 6.71 23.46
N THR A 31 -1.26 6.15 23.72
CA THR A 31 -0.44 5.41 22.75
C THR A 31 -1.21 4.24 22.14
N GLN A 32 -2.09 3.57 22.91
CA GLN A 32 -2.90 2.46 22.44
C GLN A 32 -3.93 2.92 21.41
N THR A 33 -4.65 4.00 21.69
CA THR A 33 -5.63 4.59 20.76
C THR A 33 -4.95 5.06 19.48
N ARG A 34 -3.78 5.71 19.61
CA ARG A 34 -3.00 6.17 18.46
C ARG A 34 -2.57 5.02 17.55
N THR A 35 -2.11 3.92 18.15
CA THR A 35 -1.71 2.72 17.41
C THR A 35 -2.91 2.07 16.71
N LEU A 36 -4.08 2.05 17.36
CA LEU A 36 -5.31 1.54 16.76
C LEU A 36 -5.74 2.35 15.54
N ILE A 37 -5.65 3.68 15.61
CA ILE A 37 -5.96 4.59 14.48
C ILE A 37 -4.96 4.39 13.34
N ALA A 38 -3.65 4.36 13.62
CA ALA A 38 -2.62 4.17 12.60
C ALA A 38 -2.76 2.79 11.91
N THR A 39 -3.07 1.76 12.69
CA THR A 39 -3.31 0.41 12.18
C THR A 39 -4.59 0.35 11.35
N GLY A 40 -5.68 0.98 11.81
CA GLY A 40 -6.93 1.07 11.08
C GLY A 40 -6.76 1.82 9.75
N ALA A 41 -6.05 2.94 9.75
CA ALA A 41 -5.76 3.73 8.57
C ALA A 41 -4.92 2.96 7.54
N SER A 42 -3.88 2.24 7.98
CA SER A 42 -3.03 1.46 7.07
C SER A 42 -3.77 0.26 6.47
N VAL A 43 -4.57 -0.44 7.28
CA VAL A 43 -5.43 -1.56 6.82
C VAL A 43 -6.47 -1.07 5.83
N PHE A 44 -7.18 0.01 6.15
CA PHE A 44 -8.21 0.59 5.29
C PHE A 44 -7.64 1.04 3.95
N SER A 45 -6.49 1.73 3.96
CA SER A 45 -5.80 2.11 2.73
C SER A 45 -5.36 0.90 1.91
N GLY A 46 -4.80 -0.13 2.56
CA GLY A 46 -4.41 -1.36 1.88
C GLY A 46 -5.59 -2.06 1.18
N ILE A 47 -6.77 -2.08 1.81
CA ILE A 47 -8.00 -2.65 1.22
C ILE A 47 -8.45 -1.85 0.00
N ILE A 48 -8.47 -0.52 0.11
CA ILE A 48 -8.85 0.36 -1.02
C ILE A 48 -7.88 0.18 -2.18
N SER A 49 -6.56 0.20 -1.91
CA SER A 49 -5.55 -0.01 -2.93
C SER A 49 -5.65 -1.39 -3.58
N PHE A 50 -5.96 -2.44 -2.81
CA PHE A 50 -6.19 -3.77 -3.36
C PHE A 50 -7.37 -3.81 -4.34
N PHE A 51 -8.46 -3.10 -4.01
CA PHE A 51 -9.63 -3.03 -4.87
C PHE A 51 -9.37 -2.20 -6.13
N LEU A 52 -8.74 -1.03 -5.98
CA LEU A 52 -8.46 -0.11 -7.09
C LEU A 52 -7.42 -0.70 -8.06
N MET A 53 -6.32 -1.25 -7.54
CA MET A 53 -5.28 -1.88 -8.35
C MET A 53 -5.69 -3.23 -8.96
N ARG A 54 -6.89 -3.75 -8.66
CA ARG A 54 -7.39 -4.99 -9.28
C ARG A 54 -7.34 -4.91 -10.80
N SER A 55 -7.82 -3.80 -11.37
CA SER A 55 -7.87 -3.62 -12.83
C SER A 55 -6.52 -3.19 -13.42
N ASP A 56 -5.81 -2.28 -12.74
CA ASP A 56 -4.57 -1.71 -13.29
C ASP A 56 -3.40 -2.69 -13.28
N ILE A 57 -3.27 -3.52 -12.25
CA ILE A 57 -2.15 -4.47 -12.15
C ILE A 57 -2.22 -5.54 -13.24
N GLU A 58 -3.40 -5.91 -13.70
CA GLU A 58 -3.56 -6.90 -14.76
C GLU A 58 -2.96 -6.37 -16.07
N HIS A 59 -3.34 -5.16 -16.46
CA HIS A 59 -2.81 -4.49 -17.64
C HIS A 59 -1.30 -4.19 -17.54
N ILE A 60 -0.84 -3.67 -16.40
CA ILE A 60 0.60 -3.38 -16.19
C ILE A 60 1.42 -4.67 -16.23
N THR A 61 0.92 -5.75 -15.62
CA THR A 61 1.62 -7.05 -15.62
C THR A 61 1.70 -7.63 -17.03
N GLU A 62 0.63 -7.57 -17.81
CA GLU A 62 0.63 -8.05 -19.20
C GLU A 62 1.59 -7.27 -20.10
N VAL A 63 1.59 -5.94 -20.00
CA VAL A 63 2.53 -5.08 -20.74
C VAL A 63 3.98 -5.39 -20.36
N HIS A 64 4.25 -5.59 -19.07
CA HIS A 64 5.58 -5.91 -18.58
C HIS A 64 6.04 -7.30 -19.04
N LEU A 65 5.17 -8.31 -18.99
CA LEU A 65 5.45 -9.65 -19.49
C LEU A 65 5.68 -9.67 -21.00
N LYS A 66 4.88 -8.91 -21.78
CA LYS A 66 5.07 -8.78 -23.23
C LYS A 66 6.43 -8.18 -23.57
N ARG A 67 6.86 -7.12 -22.85
CA ARG A 67 8.19 -6.52 -23.02
C ARG A 67 9.32 -7.48 -22.62
N GLN A 68 9.16 -8.22 -21.53
CA GLN A 68 10.18 -9.17 -21.07
C GLN A 68 10.35 -10.33 -22.06
N ASN A 69 9.25 -10.87 -22.57
CA ASN A 69 9.27 -11.94 -23.59
C ASN A 69 9.79 -11.45 -24.94
N ALA A 70 9.52 -10.20 -25.33
CA ALA A 70 10.10 -9.60 -26.53
C ALA A 70 11.62 -9.42 -26.43
N LYS A 71 12.13 -9.07 -25.25
CA LYS A 71 13.58 -9.03 -24.99
C LYS A 71 14.24 -10.41 -24.95
N ARG A 72 13.50 -11.45 -24.53
CA ARG A 72 14.01 -12.82 -24.42
C ARG A 72 14.02 -13.59 -25.75
N LYS A 73 13.24 -13.14 -26.73
CA LYS A 73 13.21 -13.69 -28.10
C LYS A 73 14.23 -13.05 -29.06
N LYS A 74 15.03 -12.10 -28.57
CA LYS A 74 16.08 -11.40 -29.32
C LYS A 74 17.44 -11.81 -28.79
#